data_AF-A0A6M3JIW3-F1
#
_entry.id   AF-A0A6M3JIW3-F1
#
_cell.length_a   1.000
_cell.length_b   1.000
_cell.length_c   1.000
_cell.angle_alpha   90.00
_cell.angle_beta   90.00
_cell.angle_gamma   90.00
#
_symmetry.space_group_name_H-M   'P 1'
#
loop_
_entity.id
_entity.type
_entity.pdbx_description
1 polymer ?
#
loop_
_entity_poly.entity_id
_entity_poly.type
_entity_poly.pdbx_seq_one_letter_code
_entity_poly.pdbx_strand_id
1 'polypeptide(L)'
;MAKIIEWSEEQEKAWEDWVSTRPQIIKDLCKRFPPYNIYRLNNSGHKVTIYSYSEDGTITVNVSGEYNAVMFDRQVFGIRPENLEECDLPGTDEVIGSFLTEEEDVKKFIDMVRPSVLADRN
;
A
#
# COMPACT_ATOMS: atom_id res chain seq x y z
N MET A 1 7.26 11.68 -8.12
CA MET A 1 6.99 10.32 -7.61
C MET A 1 6.84 10.41 -6.11
N ALA A 2 5.75 9.88 -5.58
CA ALA A 2 5.60 9.71 -4.14
C ALA A 2 6.36 8.47 -3.69
N LYS A 3 7.30 8.66 -2.77
CA LYS A 3 7.98 7.57 -2.07
C LYS A 3 7.20 7.23 -0.80
N ILE A 4 7.05 5.95 -0.50
CA ILE A 4 6.49 5.48 0.77
C ILE A 4 7.54 5.43 1.87
N ILE A 5 8.82 5.39 1.48
CA ILE A 5 9.97 5.33 2.37
C ILE A 5 11.19 5.95 1.70
N GLU A 6 11.99 6.65 2.48
CA GLU A 6 13.35 7.05 2.09
C GLU A 6 14.33 5.99 2.58
N TRP A 7 15.13 5.45 1.68
CA TRP A 7 16.15 4.46 2.01
C TRP A 7 17.47 5.15 2.38
N SER A 8 18.22 4.54 3.31
CA SER A 8 19.61 4.90 3.53
C SER A 8 20.48 4.42 2.36
N GLU A 9 21.67 5.00 2.21
CA GLU A 9 22.65 4.56 1.19
C GLU A 9 22.98 3.06 1.30
N GLU A 10 23.03 2.52 2.53
CA GLU A 10 23.26 1.09 2.77
C GLU A 10 22.10 0.23 2.24
N GLN A 11 20.86 0.69 2.44
CA GLN A 11 19.66 0.00 1.94
C GLN A 11 19.57 0.06 0.41
N GLU A 12 19.86 1.22 -0.19
CA GLU A 12 19.93 1.37 -1.64
C GLU A 12 20.98 0.43 -2.25
N LYS A 13 22.18 0.39 -1.66
CA LYS A 13 23.24 -0.52 -2.11
C LYS A 13 22.85 -1.99 -1.97
N ALA A 14 22.30 -2.40 -0.82
CA ALA A 14 21.86 -3.77 -0.60
C ALA A 14 20.77 -4.18 -1.62
N TRP A 15 19.89 -3.26 -1.98
CA TRP A 15 18.90 -3.46 -3.02
C TRP A 15 19.53 -3.63 -4.39
N GLU A 16 20.44 -2.74 -4.79
CA GLU A 16 21.14 -2.83 -6.08
C GLU A 16 21.95 -4.12 -6.21
N ASP A 17 22.67 -4.50 -5.16
CA ASP A 17 23.42 -5.76 -5.09
C ASP A 17 22.47 -6.95 -5.28
N TRP A 18 21.32 -6.95 -4.59
CA TRP A 18 20.30 -7.99 -4.76
C TRP A 18 19.75 -8.03 -6.19
N VAL A 19 19.35 -6.89 -6.78
CA VAL A 19 18.81 -6.79 -8.14
C VAL A 19 19.84 -7.28 -9.17
N SER A 20 21.12 -6.98 -8.97
CA SER A 20 22.20 -7.36 -9.88
C SER A 20 22.32 -8.88 -10.09
N THR A 21 21.92 -9.66 -9.08
CA THR A 21 21.96 -11.14 -9.11
C THR A 21 20.73 -11.77 -9.78
N ARG A 22 19.69 -11.00 -10.10
CA ARG A 22 18.42 -11.52 -10.61
C ARG A 22 18.39 -11.69 -12.13
N PRO A 23 17.46 -12.52 -12.66
CA PRO A 23 17.19 -12.59 -14.11
C PRO A 23 16.81 -11.24 -14.71
N GLN A 24 17.01 -11.08 -16.03
CA GLN A 24 16.78 -9.80 -16.71
C GLN A 24 15.36 -9.28 -16.53
N ILE A 25 14.36 -10.16 -16.57
CA ILE A 25 12.95 -9.78 -16.36
C ILE A 25 12.73 -9.12 -15.00
N ILE A 26 13.34 -9.64 -13.93
CA ILE A 26 13.24 -9.06 -12.59
C ILE A 26 13.97 -7.71 -12.53
N LYS A 27 15.15 -7.60 -13.16
CA LYS A 27 15.90 -6.34 -13.26
C LYS A 27 15.08 -5.25 -13.95
N ASP A 28 14.43 -5.60 -15.06
CA ASP A 28 13.58 -4.68 -15.82
C ASP A 28 12.36 -4.24 -15.00
N LEU A 29 11.71 -5.18 -14.28
CA LEU A 29 10.61 -4.87 -13.38
C LEU A 29 11.05 -3.97 -12.23
N CYS A 30 12.15 -4.27 -11.55
CA CYS A 30 12.67 -3.47 -10.43
C CYS A 30 13.06 -2.05 -10.86
N LYS A 31 13.60 -1.91 -12.08
CA LYS A 31 13.94 -0.60 -12.66
C LYS A 31 12.69 0.22 -12.98
N ARG A 32 11.65 -0.43 -13.50
CA ARG A 32 10.40 0.25 -13.89
C ARG A 32 9.49 0.54 -12.69
N PHE A 33 9.47 -0.36 -11.72
CA PHE A 33 8.64 -0.27 -10.53
C PHE A 33 9.48 -0.47 -9.28
N PRO A 34 10.29 0.51 -8.83
CA PRO A 34 10.98 0.40 -7.56
C PRO A 34 10.02 0.16 -6.38
N PRO A 35 10.39 -0.66 -5.38
CA PRO A 35 9.46 -1.07 -4.31
C PRO A 35 9.18 0.02 -3.28
N TYR A 36 9.98 1.09 -3.25
CA TYR A 36 9.85 2.22 -2.34
C TYR A 36 8.92 3.33 -2.85
N ASN A 37 8.27 3.13 -4.01
CA ASN A 37 7.27 4.03 -4.56
C ASN A 37 5.86 3.49 -4.35
N ILE A 38 4.87 4.39 -4.44
CA ILE A 38 3.45 4.04 -4.51
C ILE A 38 2.95 4.03 -5.95
N TYR A 39 2.03 3.11 -6.24
CA TYR A 39 1.42 2.94 -7.56
C TYR A 39 -0.10 2.89 -7.43
N ARG A 40 -0.81 3.04 -8.55
CA ARG A 40 -2.24 2.85 -8.64
C ARG A 40 -2.56 1.70 -9.59
N LEU A 41 -3.52 0.87 -9.21
CA LEU A 41 -4.11 -0.12 -10.09
C LEU A 41 -5.15 0.53 -11.00
N ASN A 42 -4.97 0.43 -12.32
CA ASN A 42 -5.82 1.11 -13.30
C ASN A 42 -7.29 0.60 -13.28
N ASN A 43 -7.49 -0.66 -12.92
CA ASN A 43 -8.81 -1.31 -12.95
C ASN A 43 -9.66 -1.05 -11.71
N SER A 44 -9.05 -0.87 -10.54
CA SER A 44 -9.76 -0.64 -9.26
C SER A 44 -9.59 0.77 -8.72
N GLY A 45 -8.56 1.50 -9.16
CA GLY A 45 -8.16 2.79 -8.59
C GLY A 45 -7.43 2.68 -7.26
N HIS A 46 -7.20 1.47 -6.74
CA HIS A 46 -6.53 1.28 -5.46
C HIS A 46 -5.06 1.70 -5.54
N LYS A 47 -4.60 2.43 -4.52
CA LYS A 47 -3.19 2.74 -4.33
C LYS A 47 -2.49 1.54 -3.69
N VAL A 48 -1.35 1.14 -4.22
CA VAL A 48 -0.69 -0.12 -3.87
C VAL A 48 0.81 0.05 -3.75
N THR A 49 1.43 -0.82 -2.95
CA THR A 49 2.89 -0.95 -2.87
C THR A 49 3.33 -2.29 -3.45
N ILE A 50 4.56 -2.37 -3.93
CA ILE A 50 5.07 -3.61 -4.51
C ILE A 50 5.47 -4.56 -3.38
N TYR A 51 4.92 -5.77 -3.39
CA TYR A 51 5.30 -6.82 -2.45
C TYR A 51 6.41 -7.71 -3.01
N SER A 52 6.26 -8.16 -4.26
CA SER A 52 7.25 -9.02 -4.92
C SER A 52 7.17 -8.95 -6.44
N TYR A 53 8.24 -9.40 -7.08
CA TYR A 53 8.37 -9.56 -8.53
C TYR A 53 8.48 -11.04 -8.87
N SER A 54 7.80 -11.46 -9.93
CA SER A 54 7.80 -12.84 -10.41
C SER A 54 8.56 -12.97 -11.73
N GLU A 55 9.25 -14.09 -11.93
CA GLU A 55 10.04 -14.35 -13.14
C GLU A 55 9.18 -14.55 -14.39
N ASP A 56 7.87 -14.74 -14.23
CA ASP A 56 6.89 -14.74 -15.33
C ASP A 56 6.50 -13.34 -15.82
N GLY A 57 7.10 -12.29 -15.24
CA GLY A 57 6.85 -10.89 -15.61
C GLY A 57 5.69 -10.25 -14.85
N THR A 58 5.05 -10.95 -13.91
CA THR A 58 4.01 -10.40 -13.06
C THR A 58 4.55 -9.84 -11.74
N ILE A 59 3.72 -9.05 -11.07
CA ILE A 59 4.01 -8.39 -9.81
C ILE A 59 2.94 -8.81 -8.79
N THR A 60 3.34 -9.01 -7.53
CA THR A 60 2.41 -9.06 -6.40
C THR A 60 2.40 -7.71 -5.71
N VAL A 61 1.21 -7.18 -5.43
CA VAL A 61 1.06 -5.87 -4.79
C VAL A 61 0.33 -6.00 -3.45
N ASN A 62 0.63 -5.10 -2.52
CA ASN A 62 -0.14 -4.94 -1.29
C ASN A 62 -1.25 -3.91 -1.50
N VAL A 63 -2.46 -4.27 -1.10
CA VAL A 63 -3.57 -3.34 -0.93
C VAL A 63 -3.85 -3.24 0.57
N SER A 64 -3.47 -2.12 1.17
CA SER A 64 -3.60 -1.89 2.62
C SER A 64 -4.49 -0.69 2.94
N GLY A 65 -4.99 -0.68 4.18
CA GLY A 65 -5.68 0.46 4.78
C GLY A 65 -4.83 1.72 4.92
N GLU A 66 -3.50 1.59 4.85
CA GLU A 66 -2.58 2.74 4.94
C GLU A 66 -2.79 3.75 3.79
N TYR A 67 -3.19 3.25 2.61
CA TYR A 67 -3.36 4.07 1.41
C TYR A 67 -4.76 4.02 0.79
N ASN A 68 -5.68 3.25 1.39
CA ASN A 68 -7.02 3.01 0.85
C ASN A 68 -8.02 2.84 2.00
N ALA A 69 -9.31 3.02 1.70
CA ALA A 69 -10.39 2.47 2.53
C ALA A 69 -10.69 1.03 2.08
N VAL A 70 -10.36 0.04 2.91
CA VAL A 70 -10.57 -1.38 2.61
C VAL A 70 -11.13 -2.12 3.82
N MET A 71 -11.71 -3.31 3.62
CA MET A 71 -12.15 -4.12 4.76
C MET A 71 -10.97 -4.78 5.49
N PHE A 72 -9.98 -5.23 4.72
CA PHE A 72 -8.77 -5.87 5.22
C PHE A 72 -7.63 -5.73 4.22
N ASP A 73 -6.43 -5.78 4.76
CA ASP A 73 -5.19 -5.74 4.00
C ASP A 73 -4.96 -7.08 3.30
N ARG A 74 -4.51 -7.02 2.05
CA ARG A 74 -4.36 -8.22 1.22
C ARG A 74 -3.26 -8.07 0.18
N GLN A 75 -2.73 -9.19 -0.24
CA GLN A 75 -1.84 -9.29 -1.39
C GLN A 75 -2.62 -9.75 -2.61
N VAL A 76 -2.36 -9.11 -3.74
CA VAL A 76 -2.95 -9.48 -5.03
C VAL A 76 -1.82 -9.89 -5.96
N PHE A 77 -1.83 -11.15 -6.37
CA PHE A 77 -0.80 -11.76 -7.22
C PHE A 77 -1.18 -11.66 -8.71
N GLY A 78 -0.20 -11.83 -9.59
CA GLY A 78 -0.43 -11.89 -11.04
C GLY A 78 -0.76 -10.54 -11.68
N ILE A 79 -0.42 -9.42 -11.02
CA ILE A 79 -0.61 -8.09 -11.59
C ILE A 79 0.35 -7.90 -12.75
N ARG A 80 -0.20 -7.52 -13.91
CA ARG A 80 0.63 -7.21 -15.07
C ARG A 80 1.17 -5.77 -14.99
N PRO A 81 2.41 -5.51 -15.42
CA PRO A 81 3.02 -4.19 -15.46
C PRO A 81 2.17 -3.08 -16.08
N GLU A 82 1.40 -3.39 -17.13
CA GLU A 82 0.53 -2.43 -17.82
C GLU A 82 -0.69 -1.98 -17.00
N ASN A 83 -1.01 -2.68 -15.91
CA ASN A 83 -2.12 -2.34 -15.02
C ASN A 83 -1.69 -1.44 -13.85
N LEU A 84 -0.41 -1.08 -13.78
CA LEU A 84 0.15 -0.21 -12.75
C LEU A 84 0.59 1.11 -13.36
N GLU A 85 0.21 2.19 -12.70
CA GLU A 85 0.68 3.54 -12.98
C GLU A 85 1.25 4.19 -11.72
N GLU A 86 2.19 5.12 -11.89
CA GLU A 86 2.68 5.92 -10.76
C GLU A 86 1.56 6.84 -10.25
N CYS A 87 1.51 7.06 -8.93
CA CYS A 87 0.59 8.01 -8.35
C CYS A 87 1.18 8.73 -7.14
N ASP A 88 0.42 9.70 -6.62
CA ASP A 88 0.74 10.38 -5.38
C ASP A 88 0.20 9.61 -4.16
N LEU A 89 0.73 9.93 -2.97
CA LEU A 89 0.16 9.49 -1.70
C LEU A 89 -1.29 9.99 -1.55
N PRO A 90 -2.12 9.31 -0.74
CA PRO A 90 -3.45 9.81 -0.43
C PRO A 90 -3.42 11.26 0.09
N GLY A 91 -4.33 12.08 -0.40
CA GLY A 91 -4.59 13.41 0.15
C GLY A 91 -5.14 13.35 1.58
N THR A 92 -5.08 14.48 2.30
CA THR A 92 -5.64 14.59 3.67
C THR A 92 -7.16 14.44 3.73
N ASP A 93 -7.83 14.58 2.58
CA ASP A 93 -9.26 14.47 2.36
C ASP A 93 -9.70 13.06 1.92
N GLU A 94 -8.75 12.18 1.59
CA GLU A 94 -9.06 10.81 1.20
C GLU A 94 -9.32 9.93 2.43
N VAL A 95 -10.37 9.10 2.35
CA VAL A 95 -10.66 8.14 3.40
C VAL A 95 -9.67 6.97 3.29
N ILE A 96 -8.90 6.77 4.35
CA ILE A 96 -7.95 5.67 4.49
C ILE A 96 -8.26 4.89 5.77
N GLY A 97 -8.01 3.59 5.74
CA GLY A 97 -8.14 2.71 6.89
C GLY A 97 -8.70 1.34 6.54
N SER A 98 -8.50 0.40 7.46
CA SER A 98 -9.07 -0.95 7.38
C SER A 98 -10.28 -1.05 8.32
N PHE A 99 -11.49 -1.07 7.74
CA PHE A 99 -12.75 -1.00 8.49
C PHE A 99 -13.56 -2.30 8.32
N LEU A 100 -13.86 -2.98 9.43
CA LEU A 100 -14.76 -4.14 9.46
C LEU A 100 -16.21 -3.77 9.76
N THR A 101 -16.47 -2.48 10.00
CA THR A 101 -17.74 -1.96 10.49
C THR A 101 -18.08 -0.66 9.77
N GLU A 102 -19.35 -0.46 9.46
CA GLU A 102 -19.83 0.79 8.84
C GLU A 102 -19.60 1.98 9.76
N GLU A 103 -19.30 3.15 9.20
CA GLU A 103 -19.03 4.38 9.96
C GLU A 103 -20.19 4.74 10.91
N GLU A 104 -21.43 4.49 10.49
CA GLU A 104 -22.61 4.72 11.31
C GLU A 104 -22.63 3.87 12.58
N ASP A 105 -22.18 2.62 12.50
CA ASP A 105 -22.15 1.72 13.65
C ASP A 105 -21.01 2.06 14.61
N VAL A 106 -19.88 2.55 14.07
CA VAL A 106 -18.82 3.16 14.87
C VAL A 106 -19.33 4.40 15.62
N LYS A 107 -20.06 5.29 14.94
CA LYS A 107 -20.65 6.50 15.56
C LYS A 107 -21.64 6.14 16.67
N LYS A 108 -22.56 5.20 16.43
CA LYS A 108 -23.51 4.72 17.44
C LYS A 108 -22.79 4.17 18.67
N PHE A 109 -21.74 3.39 18.48
CA PHE A 109 -20.95 2.85 19.59
C PHE A 109 -20.24 3.95 20.38
N ILE A 110 -19.62 4.92 19.70
CA ILE A 110 -18.97 6.06 20.35
C ILE A 110 -19.99 6.83 21.20
N ASP A 111 -21.17 7.14 20.66
CA ASP A 111 -22.20 7.89 21.40
C ASP A 111 -22.75 7.10 22.59
N MET A 112 -22.81 5.77 22.49
CA MET A 112 -23.21 4.89 23.59
C MET A 112 -22.19 4.88 24.74
N VAL A 113 -20.88 4.88 24.44
CA VAL A 113 -19.81 4.69 25.43
C VAL A 113 -19.24 6.02 25.96
N ARG A 114 -19.38 7.12 25.21
CA ARG A 114 -18.87 8.45 25.60
C ARG A 114 -19.34 8.91 27.00
N PRO A 115 -20.61 8.72 27.42
CA PRO A 115 -21.06 9.16 28.74
C PRO A 115 -20.31 8.47 29.89
N SER A 116 -20.06 7.16 29.81
CA SER A 116 -19.38 6.42 30.88
C SER A 116 -17.89 6.78 30.96
N VAL A 117 -17.21 6.92 29.82
CA VAL A 117 -15.79 7.32 29.78
C VAL A 117 -15.57 8.73 30.34
N LEU A 118 -16.52 9.65 30.14
CA LEU A 118 -16.45 10.99 30.72
C LEU A 118 -16.78 11.01 32.22
N ALA A 119 -17.65 10.11 32.69
CA ALA A 119 -17.97 9.97 34.10
C ALA A 119 -16.78 9.43 34.91
N ASP A 120 -16.04 8.46 34.38
CA ASP A 120 -14.85 7.87 35.02
C ASP A 120 -13.62 8.80 35.06
N ARG A 121 -13.69 9.96 34.39
CA ARG A 121 -12.62 10.97 34.35
C ARG A 121 -12.77 12.08 35.40
N ASN A 122 -13.88 12.12 36.14
CA ASN A 122 -14.13 13.08 37.22
C ASN A 122 -13.98 12.41 38.59
#